data_AF-A0A3P7DKE4-F1
#
_entry.id   AF-A0A3P7DKE4-F1
#
_cell.length_a   1.000
_cell.length_b   1.000
_cell.length_c   1.000
_cell.angle_alpha   90.00
_cell.angle_beta   90.00
_cell.angle_gamma   90.00
#
_symmetry.space_group_name_H-M   'P 1'
#
loop_
_entity.id
_entity.type
_entity.pdbx_description
1 polymer ?
#
loop_
_entity_poly.entity_id
_entity_poly.type
_entity_poly.pdbx_seq_one_letter_code
_entity_poly.pdbx_strand_id
1 'polypeptide(L)'
;MKLEEEVTKNSKSATSLLEQLVSMILKDCWSYSADQYANYVIQHIIISNTLEKYRNTIICELLSNLLSMSQEKYASHVVEKALKYAPPKLLHAMMDEIFDGYECDTKGHDALDVLLFDQFGNYVIQTMLDIAVEAKEKKRVGNDSWFKRLAERIIKSQHKLIRYSSGKKILEKLSAAVSDDKDIIQDENFDPALKSLIVPKKFR
;
A
#
# COMPACT_ATOMS: atom_id res chain seq x y z
N MET A 1 -36.71 -2.75 -28.75
CA MET A 1 -37.80 -2.53 -27.76
C MET A 1 -37.82 -3.58 -26.64
N LYS A 2 -38.37 -4.80 -26.80
CA LYS A 2 -38.44 -5.78 -25.68
C LYS A 2 -37.08 -6.16 -25.06
N LEU A 3 -36.05 -6.38 -25.89
CA LEU A 3 -34.70 -6.71 -25.40
C LEU A 3 -34.05 -5.55 -24.64
N GLU A 4 -34.25 -4.30 -25.07
CA GLU A 4 -33.69 -3.11 -24.40
C GLU A 4 -34.36 -2.88 -23.04
N GLU A 5 -35.67 -3.09 -22.95
CA GLU A 5 -36.41 -3.04 -21.69
C GLU A 5 -35.93 -4.11 -20.70
N GLU A 6 -35.69 -5.33 -21.18
CA GLU A 6 -35.17 -6.44 -20.37
C GLU A 6 -33.73 -6.19 -19.89
N VAL A 7 -32.85 -5.73 -20.76
CA VAL A 7 -31.46 -5.33 -20.42
C VAL A 7 -31.46 -4.21 -19.39
N THR A 8 -32.32 -3.19 -19.58
CA THR A 8 -32.44 -2.06 -18.64
C THR A 8 -32.96 -2.52 -17.28
N LYS A 9 -33.95 -3.42 -17.25
CA LYS A 9 -34.50 -3.99 -16.02
C LYS A 9 -33.46 -4.82 -15.25
N ASN A 10 -32.73 -5.68 -15.96
CA ASN A 10 -31.68 -6.51 -15.36
C ASN A 10 -30.52 -5.66 -14.83
N SER A 11 -30.13 -4.60 -15.55
CA SER A 11 -29.12 -3.64 -15.10
C SER A 11 -29.52 -2.92 -13.81
N LYS A 12 -30.78 -2.48 -13.70
CA LYS A 12 -31.30 -1.86 -12.46
C LYS A 12 -31.28 -2.82 -11.28
N SER A 13 -31.68 -4.07 -11.49
CA SER A 13 -31.65 -5.09 -10.44
C SER A 13 -30.23 -5.41 -9.98
N ALA A 14 -29.29 -5.58 -10.92
CA ALA A 14 -27.89 -5.83 -10.60
C ALA A 14 -27.25 -4.65 -9.84
N THR A 15 -27.56 -3.42 -10.23
CA THR A 15 -27.08 -2.21 -9.55
C THR A 15 -27.60 -2.16 -8.12
N SER A 16 -28.89 -2.44 -7.91
CA SER A 16 -29.48 -2.48 -6.57
C SER A 16 -28.84 -3.54 -5.66
N LEU A 17 -28.54 -4.72 -6.21
CA LEU A 17 -27.84 -5.78 -5.46
C LEU A 17 -26.41 -5.36 -5.09
N LEU A 18 -25.70 -4.72 -6.01
CA LEU A 18 -24.36 -4.18 -5.74
C LEU A 18 -24.40 -3.11 -4.64
N GLU A 19 -25.36 -2.21 -4.66
CA GLU A 19 -25.51 -1.17 -3.64
C GLU A 19 -25.80 -1.78 -2.25
N GLN A 20 -26.63 -2.82 -2.19
CA GLN A 20 -26.88 -3.55 -0.94
C GLN A 20 -25.62 -4.25 -0.44
N LEU A 21 -24.89 -4.94 -1.32
CA LEU A 21 -23.63 -5.60 -0.98
C LEU A 21 -22.60 -4.60 -0.45
N VAL A 22 -22.40 -3.49 -1.16
CA VAL A 22 -21.46 -2.44 -0.71
C VAL A 22 -21.92 -1.83 0.61
N SER A 23 -23.23 -1.61 0.80
CA SER A 23 -23.76 -1.12 2.08
C SER A 23 -23.49 -2.09 3.23
N MET A 24 -23.53 -3.41 3.00
CA MET A 24 -23.16 -4.41 4.00
C MET A 24 -21.67 -4.36 4.31
N ILE A 25 -20.82 -4.33 3.27
CA ILE A 25 -19.36 -4.22 3.42
C ILE A 25 -19.00 -2.99 4.26
N LEU A 26 -19.58 -1.83 3.96
CA LEU A 26 -19.26 -0.58 4.65
C LEU A 26 -19.68 -0.58 6.14
N LYS A 27 -20.67 -1.38 6.54
CA LYS A 27 -21.07 -1.47 7.96
C LYS A 27 -20.06 -2.20 8.84
N ASP A 28 -19.23 -3.05 8.25
CA ASP A 28 -18.22 -3.85 8.97
C ASP A 28 -17.01 -4.12 8.08
N CYS A 29 -16.47 -3.04 7.50
CA CYS A 29 -15.47 -3.13 6.43
C CYS A 29 -14.19 -3.82 6.90
N TRP A 30 -13.83 -3.61 8.17
CA TRP A 30 -12.72 -4.28 8.81
C TRP A 30 -12.90 -5.81 8.81
N SER A 31 -14.03 -6.31 9.34
CA SER A 31 -14.27 -7.75 9.43
C SER A 31 -14.37 -8.41 8.06
N TYR A 32 -15.03 -7.77 7.09
CA TYR A 32 -15.10 -8.30 5.73
C TYR A 32 -13.74 -8.29 5.00
N SER A 33 -12.87 -7.33 5.31
CA SER A 33 -11.50 -7.32 4.79
C SER A 33 -10.61 -8.39 5.41
N ALA A 34 -10.85 -8.71 6.69
CA ALA A 34 -10.15 -9.77 7.42
C ALA A 34 -10.74 -11.17 7.17
N ASP A 35 -11.92 -11.29 6.56
CA ASP A 35 -12.52 -12.59 6.24
C ASP A 35 -11.80 -13.27 5.07
N GLN A 36 -11.57 -14.58 5.18
CA GLN A 36 -10.82 -15.37 4.21
C GLN A 36 -11.43 -15.45 2.80
N TYR A 37 -12.72 -15.14 2.65
CA TYR A 37 -13.44 -15.14 1.37
C TYR A 37 -13.94 -13.75 0.98
N ALA A 38 -14.54 -13.01 1.92
CA ALA A 38 -15.13 -11.71 1.62
C ALA A 38 -14.09 -10.66 1.20
N ASN A 39 -12.83 -10.81 1.66
CA ASN A 39 -11.74 -9.93 1.23
C ASN A 39 -11.61 -9.87 -0.31
N TYR A 40 -11.85 -10.97 -1.02
CA TYR A 40 -11.76 -11.00 -2.49
C TYR A 40 -12.83 -10.13 -3.15
N VAL A 41 -14.03 -10.06 -2.56
CA VAL A 41 -15.11 -9.20 -3.05
C VAL A 41 -14.69 -7.74 -2.95
N ILE A 42 -14.11 -7.34 -1.83
CA ILE A 42 -13.62 -5.98 -1.60
C ILE A 42 -12.47 -5.66 -2.58
N GLN A 43 -11.52 -6.57 -2.74
CA GLN A 43 -10.44 -6.43 -3.72
C GLN A 43 -10.99 -6.23 -5.14
N HIS A 44 -12.00 -7.00 -5.54
CA HIS A 44 -12.62 -6.88 -6.86
C HIS A 44 -13.30 -5.52 -7.07
N ILE A 45 -13.97 -4.98 -6.05
CA ILE A 45 -14.54 -3.64 -6.11
C ILE A 45 -13.43 -2.60 -6.25
N ILE A 46 -12.36 -2.72 -5.47
CA ILE A 46 -11.22 -1.78 -5.47
C ILE A 46 -10.51 -1.74 -6.83
N ILE A 47 -10.26 -2.88 -7.47
CA ILE A 47 -9.51 -2.91 -8.74
C ILE A 47 -10.37 -2.62 -9.97
N SER A 48 -11.70 -2.49 -9.81
CA SER A 48 -12.60 -2.29 -10.93
C SER A 48 -12.54 -0.86 -11.47
N ASN A 49 -12.44 -0.75 -12.80
CA ASN A 49 -12.48 0.52 -13.52
C ASN A 49 -13.88 1.15 -13.53
N THR A 50 -14.94 0.37 -13.31
CA THR A 50 -16.33 0.86 -13.38
C THR A 50 -16.94 1.14 -12.01
N LEU A 51 -16.28 0.74 -10.92
CA LEU A 51 -16.79 0.84 -9.55
C LEU A 51 -16.05 1.90 -8.71
N GLU A 52 -15.54 2.94 -9.36
CA GLU A 52 -14.72 3.99 -8.72
C GLU A 52 -15.39 4.63 -7.51
N LYS A 53 -16.71 4.88 -7.61
CA LYS A 53 -17.52 5.40 -6.51
C LYS A 53 -17.39 4.52 -5.26
N TYR A 54 -17.59 3.21 -5.43
CA TYR A 54 -17.56 2.27 -4.31
C TYR A 54 -16.15 2.02 -3.81
N ARG A 55 -15.16 1.95 -4.70
CA ARG A 55 -13.74 1.91 -4.35
C ARG A 55 -13.39 3.06 -3.41
N ASN A 56 -13.74 4.28 -3.78
CA ASN A 56 -13.41 5.46 -2.98
C ASN A 56 -14.10 5.41 -1.60
N THR A 57 -15.37 5.01 -1.54
CA THR A 57 -16.07 4.85 -0.25
C THR A 57 -15.44 3.78 0.63
N ILE A 58 -15.07 2.62 0.06
CA ILE A 58 -14.38 1.56 0.79
C ILE A 58 -13.05 2.07 1.32
N ILE A 59 -12.23 2.72 0.49
CA ILE A 59 -10.93 3.23 0.93
C ILE A 59 -11.08 4.24 2.06
N CYS A 60 -12.10 5.11 2.03
CA CYS A 60 -12.40 6.00 3.15
C CYS A 60 -12.68 5.22 4.45
N GLU A 61 -13.38 4.08 4.37
CA GLU A 61 -13.70 3.23 5.52
C GLU A 61 -12.49 2.45 6.06
N LEU A 62 -11.48 2.20 5.20
CA LEU A 62 -10.21 1.57 5.61
C LEU A 62 -9.30 2.54 6.38
N LEU A 63 -9.46 3.84 6.17
CA LEU A 63 -8.66 4.85 6.89
C LEU A 63 -8.88 4.72 8.40
N SER A 64 -7.87 5.16 9.16
CA SER A 64 -7.73 4.99 10.61
C SER A 64 -7.51 3.54 11.09
N ASN A 65 -7.46 2.56 10.18
CA ASN A 65 -7.22 1.15 10.51
C ASN A 65 -6.08 0.54 9.69
N LEU A 66 -5.39 1.30 8.84
CA LEU A 66 -4.43 0.73 7.90
C LEU A 66 -3.28 -0.03 8.60
N LEU A 67 -2.79 0.43 9.75
CA LEU A 67 -1.74 -0.28 10.48
C LEU A 67 -2.20 -1.64 10.99
N SER A 68 -3.39 -1.72 11.61
CA SER A 68 -3.92 -2.99 12.13
C SER A 68 -4.30 -3.93 10.99
N MET A 69 -4.93 -3.42 9.93
CA MET A 69 -5.31 -4.21 8.76
C MET A 69 -4.09 -4.73 7.98
N SER A 70 -3.01 -3.95 7.91
CA SER A 70 -1.77 -4.37 7.25
C SER A 70 -1.08 -5.55 7.95
N GLN A 71 -1.37 -5.78 9.23
CA GLN A 71 -0.86 -6.91 10.01
C GLN A 71 -1.80 -8.12 10.01
N GLU A 72 -2.94 -8.03 9.30
CA GLU A 72 -3.88 -9.13 9.17
C GLU A 72 -3.68 -9.88 7.86
N LYS A 73 -3.76 -11.21 7.91
CA LYS A 73 -3.40 -12.10 6.79
C LYS A 73 -4.15 -11.78 5.51
N TYR A 74 -5.45 -11.50 5.63
CA TYR A 74 -6.32 -11.24 4.48
C TYR A 74 -6.53 -9.74 4.24
N ALA A 75 -6.63 -8.96 5.31
CA ALA A 75 -6.86 -7.52 5.20
C ALA A 75 -5.64 -6.78 4.61
N SER A 76 -4.42 -7.27 4.85
CA SER A 76 -3.20 -6.71 4.24
C SER A 76 -3.29 -6.69 2.71
N HIS A 77 -3.85 -7.73 2.09
CA HIS A 77 -4.07 -7.76 0.65
C HIS A 77 -5.07 -6.69 0.19
N VAL A 78 -6.13 -6.43 0.98
CA VAL A 78 -7.06 -5.34 0.72
C VAL A 78 -6.35 -3.99 0.77
N VAL A 79 -5.50 -3.76 1.79
CA VAL A 79 -4.68 -2.54 1.91
C VAL A 79 -3.73 -2.37 0.73
N GLU A 80 -3.04 -3.43 0.29
CA GLU A 80 -2.16 -3.38 -0.88
C GLU A 80 -2.93 -2.99 -2.16
N LYS A 81 -4.13 -3.54 -2.38
CA LYS A 81 -4.98 -3.15 -3.52
C LYS A 81 -5.48 -1.72 -3.37
N ALA A 82 -5.91 -1.32 -2.19
CA ALA A 82 -6.34 0.04 -1.92
C ALA A 82 -5.23 1.05 -2.25
N LEU A 83 -4.00 0.82 -1.78
CA LEU A 83 -2.84 1.66 -2.12
C LEU A 83 -2.60 1.72 -3.63
N LYS A 84 -2.67 0.58 -4.34
CA LYS A 84 -2.42 0.54 -5.79
C LYS A 84 -3.48 1.26 -6.63
N TYR A 85 -4.74 1.26 -6.20
CA TYR A 85 -5.87 1.75 -7.00
C TYR A 85 -6.54 3.00 -6.42
N ALA A 86 -6.07 3.51 -5.28
CA ALA A 86 -6.59 4.74 -4.70
C ALA A 86 -6.43 5.94 -5.65
N PRO A 87 -7.45 6.82 -5.77
CA PRO A 87 -7.28 8.10 -6.43
C PRO A 87 -6.29 8.96 -5.63
N PRO A 88 -5.61 9.95 -6.26
CA PRO A 88 -4.51 10.70 -5.64
C PRO A 88 -4.81 11.23 -4.24
N LYS A 89 -5.99 11.82 -4.02
CA LYS A 89 -6.39 12.34 -2.71
C LYS A 89 -6.41 11.26 -1.62
N LEU A 90 -6.97 10.09 -1.91
CA LEU A 90 -7.04 9.00 -0.95
C LEU A 90 -5.70 8.30 -0.80
N LEU A 91 -4.92 8.17 -1.87
CA LEU A 91 -3.55 7.66 -1.78
C LEU A 91 -2.71 8.50 -0.81
N HIS A 92 -2.81 9.83 -0.90
CA HIS A 92 -2.14 10.72 0.04
C HIS A 92 -2.59 10.47 1.47
N ALA A 93 -3.91 10.43 1.73
CA ALA A 93 -4.43 10.14 3.06
C ALA A 93 -3.93 8.79 3.61
N MET A 94 -3.90 7.75 2.80
CA MET A 94 -3.40 6.43 3.19
C MET A 94 -1.90 6.44 3.49
N MET A 95 -1.09 7.09 2.66
CA MET A 95 0.34 7.21 2.88
C MET A 95 0.62 8.02 4.16
N ASP A 96 -0.02 9.17 4.31
CA ASP A 96 0.13 10.05 5.47
C ASP A 96 -0.29 9.35 6.77
N GLU A 97 -1.35 8.53 6.74
CA GLU A 97 -1.77 7.73 7.90
C GLU A 97 -0.69 6.72 8.33
N ILE A 98 -0.10 5.95 7.40
CA ILE A 98 0.98 5.01 7.76
C ILE A 98 2.24 5.74 8.20
N PHE A 99 2.52 6.90 7.61
CA PHE A 99 3.71 7.67 7.94
C PHE A 99 3.64 8.37 9.30
N ASP A 100 2.49 8.98 9.61
CA ASP A 100 2.35 9.98 10.68
C ASP A 100 1.07 9.82 11.52
N GLY A 101 0.17 8.91 11.13
CA GLY A 101 -1.15 8.75 11.76
C GLY A 101 -1.18 7.90 13.03
N TYR A 102 -0.06 7.28 13.42
CA TYR A 102 0.03 6.39 14.56
C TYR A 102 1.09 6.83 15.55
N GLU A 103 0.73 6.80 16.84
CA GLU A 103 1.69 6.96 17.92
C GLU A 103 2.67 5.78 17.96
N CYS A 104 3.89 6.03 18.43
CA CYS A 104 4.87 4.97 18.61
C CYS A 104 4.42 3.99 19.71
N ASP A 105 4.78 2.71 19.55
CA ASP A 105 4.58 1.70 20.60
C ASP A 105 5.45 1.99 21.84
N THR A 106 5.32 1.16 22.88
CA THR A 106 6.09 1.30 24.13
C THR A 106 7.60 1.14 23.97
N LYS A 107 8.06 0.65 22.81
CA LYS A 107 9.47 0.51 22.45
C LYS A 107 9.96 1.64 21.53
N GLY A 108 9.09 2.61 21.21
CA GLY A 108 9.40 3.72 20.32
C GLY A 108 9.36 3.35 18.84
N HIS A 109 8.69 2.25 18.46
CA HIS A 109 8.49 1.88 17.07
C HIS A 109 7.26 2.57 16.49
N ASP A 110 7.42 3.24 15.36
CA ASP A 110 6.30 3.76 14.58
C ASP A 110 5.68 2.67 13.68
N ALA A 111 4.65 3.02 12.92
CA ALA A 111 3.97 2.12 12.00
C ALA A 111 4.92 1.51 10.95
N LEU A 112 5.93 2.25 10.45
CA LEU A 112 6.88 1.69 9.49
C LEU A 112 7.81 0.66 10.14
N ASP A 113 8.28 0.93 11.36
CA ASP A 113 9.08 -0.01 12.14
C ASP A 113 8.28 -1.30 12.39
N VAL A 114 6.99 -1.20 12.75
CA VAL A 114 6.12 -2.37 12.94
C VAL A 114 5.95 -3.16 11.64
N LEU A 115 5.53 -2.50 10.56
CA LEU A 115 5.19 -3.18 9.30
C LEU A 115 6.40 -3.76 8.58
N LEU A 116 7.59 -3.17 8.71
CA LEU A 116 8.82 -3.69 8.12
C LEU A 116 9.15 -5.13 8.56
N PHE A 117 8.83 -5.45 9.81
CA PHE A 117 9.15 -6.75 10.42
C PHE A 117 7.93 -7.66 10.60
N ASP A 118 6.73 -7.19 10.25
CA ASP A 118 5.52 -8.02 10.28
C ASP A 118 5.48 -9.03 9.12
N GLN A 119 4.92 -10.21 9.37
CA GLN A 119 4.83 -11.30 8.39
C GLN A 119 3.93 -10.99 7.18
N PHE A 120 2.98 -10.06 7.32
CA PHE A 120 2.08 -9.59 6.27
C PHE A 120 2.35 -8.13 5.89
N GLY A 121 2.57 -7.27 6.88
CA GLY A 121 2.82 -5.84 6.73
C GLY A 121 4.04 -5.51 5.86
N ASN A 122 5.03 -6.40 5.80
CA ASN A 122 6.19 -6.22 4.93
C ASN A 122 5.81 -6.13 3.44
N TYR A 123 4.70 -6.74 3.03
CA TYR A 123 4.19 -6.63 1.66
C TYR A 123 3.53 -5.26 1.41
N VAL A 124 2.91 -4.69 2.43
CA VAL A 124 2.39 -3.31 2.38
C VAL A 124 3.54 -2.32 2.22
N ILE A 125 4.64 -2.47 2.97
CA ILE A 125 5.85 -1.64 2.79
C ILE A 125 6.42 -1.78 1.37
N GLN A 126 6.49 -3.00 0.82
CA GLN A 126 6.94 -3.20 -0.56
C GLN A 126 6.03 -2.51 -1.56
N THR A 127 4.71 -2.56 -1.36
CA THR A 127 3.74 -1.86 -2.19
C THR A 127 3.89 -0.34 -2.07
N MET A 128 4.07 0.20 -0.86
CA MET A 128 4.33 1.62 -0.66
C MET A 128 5.63 2.06 -1.35
N LEU A 129 6.69 1.25 -1.29
CA LEU A 129 7.95 1.53 -1.96
C LEU A 129 7.79 1.57 -3.48
N ASP A 130 7.08 0.60 -4.07
CA ASP A 130 6.80 0.58 -5.51
C ASP A 130 6.06 1.86 -5.94
N ILE A 131 5.06 2.28 -5.17
CA ILE A 131 4.29 3.51 -5.42
C ILE A 131 5.15 4.76 -5.26
N ALA A 132 6.02 4.80 -4.25
CA ALA A 132 6.92 5.92 -4.01
C ALA A 132 7.93 6.07 -5.15
N VAL A 133 8.40 4.97 -5.74
CA VAL A 133 9.24 4.97 -6.95
C VAL A 133 8.46 5.51 -8.14
N GLU A 134 7.24 5.01 -8.39
CA GLU A 134 6.37 5.53 -9.47
C GLU A 134 6.11 7.04 -9.35
N ALA A 135 5.90 7.53 -8.13
CA ALA A 135 5.68 8.94 -7.84
C ALA A 135 6.93 9.79 -8.11
N LYS A 136 8.08 9.33 -7.62
CA LYS A 136 9.39 9.95 -7.85
C LYS A 136 9.73 10.04 -9.34
N GLU A 137 9.46 8.98 -10.10
CA GLU A 137 9.66 8.90 -11.56
C GLU A 137 8.58 9.64 -12.37
N LYS A 138 7.64 10.33 -11.71
CA LYS A 138 6.52 11.05 -12.32
C LYS A 138 5.61 10.17 -13.20
N LYS A 139 5.65 8.84 -12.98
CA LYS A 139 4.73 7.86 -13.61
C LYS A 139 3.37 7.83 -12.91
N ARG A 140 3.32 8.28 -11.65
CA ARG A 140 2.11 8.38 -10.84
C ARG A 140 2.08 9.71 -10.07
N VAL A 141 0.88 10.27 -9.90
CA VAL A 141 0.71 11.45 -9.03
C VAL A 141 0.92 11.03 -7.57
N GLY A 142 1.82 11.72 -6.87
CA GLY A 142 2.15 11.44 -5.48
C GLY A 142 3.02 12.53 -4.84
N ASN A 143 3.60 12.23 -3.68
CA ASN A 143 4.49 13.13 -2.96
C ASN A 143 5.96 12.69 -3.11
N ASP A 144 6.82 13.63 -3.52
CA ASP A 144 8.25 13.40 -3.74
C ASP A 144 8.98 12.95 -2.45
N SER A 145 8.46 13.27 -1.26
CA SER A 145 9.06 12.86 0.02
C SER A 145 8.86 11.38 0.35
N TRP A 146 7.87 10.69 -0.22
CA TRP A 146 7.53 9.32 0.18
C TRP A 146 8.70 8.35 0.01
N PHE A 147 9.42 8.46 -1.11
CA PHE A 147 10.57 7.60 -1.39
C PHE A 147 11.68 7.82 -0.37
N LYS A 148 12.01 9.08 -0.09
CA LYS A 148 13.06 9.45 0.88
C LYS A 148 12.74 8.91 2.27
N ARG A 149 11.50 9.09 2.74
CA ARG A 149 11.06 8.62 4.07
C ARG A 149 11.13 7.09 4.20
N LEU A 150 10.67 6.35 3.19
CA LEU A 150 10.75 4.88 3.17
C LEU A 150 12.21 4.41 3.10
N ALA A 151 13.00 5.01 2.21
CA ALA A 151 14.41 4.68 2.06
C ALA A 151 15.15 4.86 3.39
N GLU A 152 15.10 6.05 3.99
CA GLU A 152 15.72 6.38 5.28
C GLU A 152 15.38 5.34 6.35
N ARG A 153 14.09 4.99 6.48
CA ARG A 153 13.63 4.00 7.46
C ARG A 153 14.17 2.60 7.17
N ILE A 154 14.16 2.15 5.91
CA ILE A 154 14.70 0.84 5.50
C ILE A 154 16.21 0.76 5.78
N ILE A 155 16.96 1.81 5.47
CA ILE A 155 18.42 1.85 5.65
C ILE A 155 18.78 1.83 7.14
N LYS A 156 18.10 2.64 7.95
CA LYS A 156 18.28 2.66 9.40
C LYS A 156 18.10 1.26 10.01
N SER A 157 17.22 0.45 9.42
CA SER A 157 16.89 -0.91 9.85
C SER A 157 17.64 -2.02 9.09
N GLN A 158 18.53 -1.69 8.14
CA GLN A 158 19.12 -2.65 7.19
C GLN A 158 19.82 -3.85 7.85
N HIS A 159 20.55 -3.62 8.95
CA HIS A 159 21.30 -4.65 9.66
C HIS A 159 20.40 -5.70 10.32
N LYS A 160 19.17 -5.30 10.67
CA LYS A 160 18.12 -6.23 11.14
C LYS A 160 17.43 -6.88 9.95
N LEU A 161 17.03 -6.10 8.95
CA LEU A 161 16.29 -6.57 7.78
C LEU A 161 17.01 -7.68 7.00
N ILE A 162 18.33 -7.61 6.85
CA ILE A 162 19.10 -8.63 6.11
C ILE A 162 18.98 -10.05 6.70
N ARG A 163 18.52 -10.17 7.96
CA ARG A 163 18.30 -11.45 8.64
C ARG A 163 16.97 -12.11 8.24
N TYR A 164 16.06 -11.38 7.61
CA TYR A 164 14.73 -11.84 7.21
C TYR A 164 14.65 -11.93 5.69
N SER A 165 13.98 -12.97 5.16
CA SER A 165 13.78 -13.10 3.71
C SER A 165 12.99 -11.92 3.13
N SER A 166 11.95 -11.46 3.84
CA SER A 166 11.21 -10.24 3.50
C SER A 166 12.11 -9.01 3.50
N GLY A 167 12.96 -8.85 4.52
CA GLY A 167 13.89 -7.73 4.63
C GLY A 167 14.93 -7.72 3.51
N LYS A 168 15.46 -8.87 3.08
CA LYS A 168 16.33 -8.96 1.90
C LYS A 168 15.63 -8.47 0.63
N LYS A 169 14.38 -8.90 0.41
CA LYS A 169 13.59 -8.47 -0.75
C LYS A 169 13.30 -6.97 -0.76
N ILE A 170 13.04 -6.38 0.41
CA ILE A 170 12.87 -4.92 0.56
C ILE A 170 14.17 -4.19 0.22
N LEU A 171 15.31 -4.67 0.73
CA LEU A 171 16.63 -4.08 0.45
C LEU A 171 17.00 -4.19 -1.03
N GLU A 172 16.69 -5.30 -1.69
CA GLU A 172 16.89 -5.49 -3.13
C GLU A 172 16.05 -4.50 -3.94
N LYS A 173 14.76 -4.34 -3.60
CA LYS A 173 13.88 -3.33 -4.24
C LYS A 173 14.41 -1.92 -4.06
N LEU A 174 14.86 -1.56 -2.85
CA LEU A 174 15.45 -0.25 -2.60
C LEU A 174 16.74 -0.05 -3.39
N SER A 175 17.63 -1.03 -3.42
CA SER A 175 18.90 -0.97 -4.17
C SER A 175 18.66 -0.76 -5.66
N ALA A 176 17.69 -1.46 -6.26
CA ALA A 176 17.30 -1.25 -7.65
C ALA A 176 16.80 0.18 -7.89
N ALA A 177 15.88 0.67 -7.04
CA ALA A 177 15.30 2.00 -7.18
C ALA A 177 16.29 3.17 -6.97
N VAL A 178 17.40 2.93 -6.24
CA VAL A 178 18.47 3.92 -6.07
C VAL A 178 19.51 3.83 -7.18
N SER A 179 19.81 2.64 -7.71
CA SER A 179 20.79 2.47 -8.80
C SER A 179 20.36 3.18 -10.09
N ASP A 180 19.06 3.30 -10.33
CA ASP A 180 18.49 4.04 -11.45
C ASP A 180 18.57 5.56 -11.26
N ASP A 181 18.92 6.04 -10.06
CA ASP A 181 18.97 7.46 -9.71
C ASP A 181 20.41 7.95 -9.52
N LYS A 182 20.96 8.58 -10.56
CA LYS A 182 22.28 9.21 -10.53
C LYS A 182 22.33 10.49 -9.67
N ASP A 183 21.19 11.12 -9.40
CA ASP A 183 21.11 12.41 -8.72
C ASP A 183 21.14 12.21 -7.20
N ILE A 184 20.50 11.15 -6.70
CA ILE A 184 20.59 10.75 -5.29
C ILE A 184 22.05 10.42 -4.87
N ILE A 185 22.86 9.85 -5.76
CA ILE A 185 24.27 9.54 -5.48
C ILE A 185 25.09 10.83 -5.25
N GLN A 186 24.62 11.96 -5.81
CA GLN A 186 25.31 13.26 -5.75
C GLN A 186 24.84 14.16 -4.60
N ASP A 187 23.71 13.87 -3.95
CA ASP A 187 23.27 14.63 -2.78
C ASP A 187 24.26 14.42 -1.62
N GLU A 188 24.94 15.50 -1.20
CA GLU A 188 25.93 15.47 -0.10
C GLU A 188 25.28 15.20 1.26
N ASN A 189 23.97 15.44 1.41
CA ASN A 189 23.21 15.07 2.61
C ASN A 189 22.73 13.61 2.57
N PHE A 190 23.02 12.87 1.49
CA PHE A 190 22.60 11.49 1.34
C PHE A 190 23.50 10.55 2.16
N ASP A 191 22.88 9.69 2.97
CA ASP A 191 23.56 8.79 3.91
C ASP A 191 24.70 8.00 3.21
N PRO A 192 25.96 8.14 3.66
CA PRO A 192 27.09 7.40 3.12
C PRO A 192 26.87 5.87 3.09
N ALA A 193 26.05 5.33 3.99
CA ALA A 193 25.72 3.91 4.01
C ALA A 193 24.96 3.47 2.74
N LEU A 194 24.11 4.33 2.16
CA LEU A 194 23.40 4.07 0.91
C LEU A 194 24.35 3.95 -0.28
N LYS A 195 25.35 4.82 -0.37
CA LYS A 195 26.37 4.74 -1.44
C LYS A 195 27.04 3.37 -1.46
N SER A 196 27.23 2.75 -0.29
CA SER A 196 27.83 1.40 -0.16
C SER A 196 26.90 0.24 -0.55
N LEU A 197 25.58 0.44 -0.53
CA LEU A 197 24.54 -0.55 -0.90
C LEU A 197 24.25 -0.55 -2.41
N ILE A 198 24.43 0.59 -3.06
CA ILE A 198 24.28 0.75 -4.53
C ILE A 198 25.41 0.03 -5.26
N VAL A 199 26.62 0.00 -4.68
CA VAL A 199 27.71 -0.83 -5.22
C VAL A 199 27.33 -2.29 -4.96
N PRO A 200 27.03 -3.10 -6.00
CA PRO A 200 26.55 -4.46 -5.79
C PRO A 200 27.60 -5.24 -5.02
N LYS A 201 27.28 -5.59 -3.77
CA LYS A 201 28.10 -6.52 -3.01
C LYS A 201 27.95 -7.87 -3.70
N LYS A 202 28.98 -8.29 -4.42
CA LYS A 202 29.07 -9.65 -4.96
C LYS A 202 28.77 -10.62 -3.82
N PHE A 203 27.66 -11.34 -3.92
CA PHE A 203 27.40 -12.45 -3.02
C PHE A 203 28.55 -13.45 -3.20
N ARG A 204 29.22 -13.78 -2.09
CA ARG A 204 30.13 -14.92 -2.01
C ARG A 204 29.33 -16.18 -1.74
#